data_AF-A0A8S0T9R5-F1
#
_entry.id   AF-A0A8S0T9R5-F1
#
_cell.length_a   1.000
_cell.length_b   1.000
_cell.length_c   1.000
_cell.angle_alpha   90.00
_cell.angle_beta   90.00
_cell.angle_gamma   90.00
#
_symmetry.space_group_name_H-M   'P 1'
#
loop_
_entity.id
_entity.type
_entity.pdbx_description
1 polymer ?
#
loop_
_entity_poly.entity_id
_entity_poly.type
_entity_poly.pdbx_seq_one_letter_code
_entity_poly.pdbx_strand_id
1 'polypeptide(L)'
;METMRVMGDEICYRNKDYLNIQKLFSCRADLFRTVYTHAKVKAIDLMVVDALVGAYDYLEISSYIHDPSKYWKLDDTIIKTIQTSPAQELKESRDLIQRIFRRDLYKFCDECIVPKDKLENFKHVTAQDIICSQKSGGVTLREEDVVVSNVKIDLTRGRNNPLESIMFFEDYQSEEKFPIPDSRVSHLLPTYYQDMIVRVYSKKPELVKVISEASKNFQLRTYGMKAQVH
;
A
#
# COMPACT_ATOMS: atom_id res chain seq x y z
N MET A 1 -29.67 -0.22 5.35
CA MET A 1 -29.81 0.35 6.71
C MET A 1 -30.96 -0.26 7.50
N GLU A 2 -31.91 -0.96 6.87
CA GLU A 2 -33.08 -1.51 7.56
C GLU A 2 -32.80 -2.74 8.46
N THR A 3 -31.59 -3.31 8.41
CA THR A 3 -31.24 -4.58 9.09
C THR A 3 -30.31 -4.45 10.30
N MET A 4 -30.12 -3.24 10.82
CA MET A 4 -29.26 -2.96 11.99
C MET A 4 -30.06 -2.49 13.20
N ARG A 5 -29.57 -2.75 14.42
CA ARG A 5 -30.14 -2.32 15.70
C ARG A 5 -29.04 -1.88 16.66
N VAL A 6 -29.38 -1.04 17.63
CA VAL A 6 -28.50 -0.76 18.78
C VAL A 6 -28.88 -1.69 19.92
N MET A 7 -27.91 -2.45 20.44
CA MET A 7 -28.11 -3.38 21.55
C MET A 7 -26.94 -3.27 22.52
N GLY A 8 -27.20 -2.83 23.76
CA GLY A 8 -26.15 -2.59 24.77
C GLY A 8 -25.02 -1.70 24.24
N ASP A 9 -25.38 -0.50 23.78
CA ASP A 9 -24.49 0.55 23.25
C ASP A 9 -23.62 0.17 22.03
N GLU A 10 -23.96 -0.93 21.34
CA GLU A 10 -23.27 -1.37 20.12
C GLU A 10 -24.25 -1.47 18.94
N ILE A 11 -23.77 -1.11 17.74
CA ILE A 11 -24.48 -1.39 16.49
C ILE A 11 -24.33 -2.89 16.19
N CYS A 12 -25.47 -3.58 16.11
CA CYS A 12 -25.56 -5.00 15.82
C CYS A 12 -26.29 -5.21 14.48
N TYR A 13 -25.98 -6.32 13.82
CA TYR A 13 -26.55 -6.69 12.52
C TYR A 13 -27.32 -8.00 12.60
N ARG A 14 -28.29 -8.20 11.69
CA ARG A 14 -28.90 -9.53 11.56
C ARG A 14 -27.86 -10.56 11.11
N ASN A 15 -27.86 -11.75 11.71
CA ASN A 15 -26.93 -12.83 11.36
C ASN A 15 -26.95 -13.20 9.85
N LYS A 16 -28.10 -13.08 9.17
CA LYS A 16 -28.26 -13.29 7.73
C LYS A 16 -27.43 -12.32 6.87
N ASP A 17 -27.03 -11.17 7.41
CA ASP A 17 -26.18 -10.19 6.72
C ASP A 17 -24.68 -10.48 6.87
N TYR A 18 -24.29 -11.56 7.55
CA TYR A 18 -22.88 -11.94 7.73
C TYR A 18 -22.08 -11.90 6.41
N LEU A 19 -22.62 -12.53 5.35
CA LEU A 19 -21.95 -12.55 4.04
C LEU A 19 -21.93 -11.17 3.36
N ASN A 20 -22.95 -10.33 3.59
CA ASN A 20 -22.98 -8.97 3.05
C ASN A 20 -21.89 -8.10 3.70
N ILE A 21 -21.69 -8.24 5.02
CA ILE A 21 -20.64 -7.55 5.76
C ILE A 21 -19.26 -8.11 5.40
N GLN A 22 -19.12 -9.42 5.21
CA GLN A 22 -17.90 -10.02 4.71
C GLN A 22 -17.53 -9.43 3.33
N LYS A 23 -18.53 -9.31 2.44
CA LYS A 23 -18.35 -8.73 1.11
C LYS A 23 -17.88 -7.28 1.17
N LEU A 24 -18.33 -6.48 2.14
CA LEU A 24 -17.82 -5.11 2.34
C LEU A 24 -16.30 -5.10 2.51
N PHE A 25 -15.77 -5.96 3.39
CA PHE A 25 -14.33 -6.04 3.63
C PHE A 25 -13.56 -6.59 2.42
N SER A 26 -14.08 -7.62 1.75
CA SER A 26 -13.49 -8.15 0.52
C SER A 26 -13.46 -7.10 -0.60
N CYS A 27 -14.56 -6.39 -0.82
CA CYS A 27 -14.62 -5.30 -1.81
C CYS A 27 -13.60 -4.20 -1.50
N ARG A 28 -13.42 -3.83 -0.23
CA ARG A 28 -12.35 -2.90 0.16
C ARG A 28 -10.98 -3.46 -0.24
N ALA A 29 -10.66 -4.69 0.15
CA ALA A 29 -9.37 -5.31 -0.18
C ALA A 29 -9.13 -5.38 -1.71
N ASP A 30 -10.17 -5.66 -2.49
CA ASP A 30 -10.12 -5.68 -3.95
C ASP A 30 -9.84 -4.29 -4.53
N LEU A 31 -10.48 -3.24 -4.02
CA LEU A 31 -10.19 -1.86 -4.42
C LEU A 31 -8.75 -1.46 -4.08
N PHE A 32 -8.23 -1.88 -2.93
CA PHE A 32 -6.81 -1.66 -2.60
C PHE A 32 -5.88 -2.39 -3.57
N ARG A 33 -6.20 -3.64 -3.92
CA ARG A 33 -5.38 -4.45 -4.83
C ARG A 33 -5.39 -3.93 -6.27
N THR A 34 -6.55 -3.48 -6.74
CA THR A 34 -6.76 -3.18 -8.17
C THR A 34 -6.67 -1.70 -8.51
N VAL A 35 -7.02 -0.81 -7.57
CA VAL A 35 -7.12 0.64 -7.81
C VAL A 35 -6.12 1.41 -6.95
N TYR A 36 -6.31 1.44 -5.64
CA TYR A 36 -5.60 2.38 -4.75
C TYR A 36 -4.10 2.11 -4.65
N THR A 37 -3.68 0.85 -4.86
CA THR A 37 -2.27 0.47 -4.83
C THR A 37 -1.77 -0.05 -6.17
N HIS A 38 -2.49 0.21 -7.26
CA HIS A 38 -2.08 -0.24 -8.59
C HIS A 38 -0.64 0.18 -8.92
N ALA A 39 0.15 -0.72 -9.53
CA ALA A 39 1.59 -0.54 -9.68
C ALA A 39 1.99 0.78 -10.36
N LYS A 40 1.24 1.22 -11.39
CA LYS A 40 1.47 2.51 -12.07
C LYS A 40 1.04 3.72 -11.22
N VAL A 41 0.00 3.59 -10.39
CA VAL A 41 -0.41 4.65 -9.47
C VAL A 41 0.69 4.83 -8.42
N LYS A 42 1.17 3.73 -7.85
CA LYS A 42 2.28 3.76 -6.89
C LYS A 42 3.56 4.34 -7.47
N ALA A 43 3.90 4.06 -8.73
CA ALA A 43 5.03 4.71 -9.39
C ALA A 43 4.90 6.25 -9.43
N ILE A 44 3.68 6.77 -9.67
CA ILE A 44 3.41 8.22 -9.66
C ILE A 44 3.48 8.74 -8.23
N ASP A 45 2.82 8.08 -7.26
CA ASP A 45 2.87 8.47 -5.84
C ASP A 45 4.31 8.61 -5.35
N LEU A 46 5.16 7.63 -5.66
CA LEU A 46 6.58 7.64 -5.28
C LEU A 46 7.34 8.81 -5.91
N MET A 47 7.09 9.12 -7.18
CA MET A 47 7.69 10.29 -7.83
C MET A 47 7.20 11.62 -7.24
N VAL A 48 5.92 11.70 -6.86
CA VAL A 48 5.36 12.86 -6.17
C VAL A 48 6.00 13.02 -4.80
N VAL A 49 6.14 11.93 -4.03
CA VAL A 49 6.85 11.96 -2.75
C VAL A 49 8.28 12.44 -2.91
N ASP A 50 9.04 11.90 -3.87
CA ASP A 50 10.42 12.34 -4.13
C ASP A 50 10.47 13.84 -4.50
N ALA A 51 9.52 14.32 -5.29
CA ALA A 51 9.43 15.75 -5.62
C ALA A 51 9.08 16.61 -4.40
N LEU A 52 8.16 16.17 -3.55
CA LEU A 52 7.79 16.88 -2.32
C LEU A 52 8.93 16.89 -1.30
N VAL A 53 9.67 15.79 -1.16
CA VAL A 53 10.87 15.70 -0.31
C VAL A 53 11.94 16.68 -0.80
N GLY A 54 12.22 16.73 -2.11
CA GLY A 54 13.17 17.70 -2.67
C GLY A 54 12.73 19.16 -2.52
N ALA A 55 11.43 19.42 -2.37
CA ALA A 55 10.87 20.75 -2.17
C ALA A 55 10.63 21.10 -0.69
N TYR A 56 10.82 20.13 0.22
CA TYR A 56 10.32 20.19 1.59
C TYR A 56 10.89 21.37 2.38
N ASP A 57 12.21 21.53 2.34
CA ASP A 57 12.90 22.60 3.08
C ASP A 57 12.61 23.97 2.46
N TYR A 58 12.68 24.09 1.13
CA TYR A 58 12.48 25.37 0.44
C TYR A 58 11.05 25.90 0.56
N LEU A 59 10.04 25.02 0.51
CA LEU A 59 8.63 25.41 0.68
C LEU A 59 8.19 25.42 2.14
N GLU A 60 9.06 25.01 3.07
CA GLU A 60 8.77 24.88 4.50
C GLU A 60 7.47 24.11 4.76
N ILE A 61 7.27 22.97 4.08
CA ILE A 61 5.98 22.24 4.07
C ILE A 61 5.50 21.91 5.49
N SER A 62 6.41 21.54 6.39
CA SER A 62 6.09 21.24 7.79
C SER A 62 5.58 22.43 8.59
N SER A 63 5.90 23.66 8.20
CA SER A 63 5.37 24.85 8.88
C SER A 63 3.85 24.97 8.75
N TYR A 64 3.24 24.31 7.76
CA TYR A 64 1.80 24.36 7.49
C TYR A 64 1.02 23.43 8.43
N ILE A 65 1.59 22.30 8.86
CA ILE A 65 0.86 21.28 9.64
C ILE A 65 0.63 21.67 11.10
N HIS A 66 1.36 22.67 11.60
CA HIS A 66 1.27 23.13 12.99
C HIS A 66 0.33 24.32 13.18
N ASP A 67 -0.21 24.89 12.10
CA ASP A 67 -1.09 26.06 12.12
C ASP A 67 -2.31 25.83 11.22
N PRO A 68 -3.52 25.65 11.77
CA PRO A 68 -4.73 25.46 10.98
C PRO A 68 -4.97 26.54 9.93
N SER A 69 -4.55 27.79 10.18
CA SER A 69 -4.70 28.91 9.25
C SER A 69 -3.77 28.83 8.02
N LYS A 70 -2.73 27.99 8.11
CA LYS A 70 -1.84 27.60 7.00
C LYS A 70 -2.24 26.25 6.42
N TYR A 71 -2.56 25.26 7.26
CA TYR A 71 -2.84 23.89 6.83
C TYR A 71 -3.91 23.78 5.76
N TRP A 72 -5.00 24.56 5.86
CA TRP A 72 -6.07 24.53 4.85
C TRP A 72 -5.62 24.94 3.44
N LYS A 73 -4.48 25.65 3.33
CA LYS A 73 -3.87 26.05 2.05
C LYS A 73 -2.94 24.98 1.49
N LEU A 74 -2.64 23.94 2.27
CA LEU A 74 -1.82 22.81 1.82
C LEU A 74 -2.74 21.83 1.06
N ASP A 75 -2.86 22.07 -0.23
CA ASP A 75 -3.63 21.24 -1.16
C ASP A 75 -2.77 20.86 -2.39
N ASP A 76 -3.41 20.23 -3.39
CA ASP A 76 -2.73 19.77 -4.60
C ASP A 76 -2.10 20.91 -5.44
N THR A 77 -2.40 22.18 -5.15
CA THR A 77 -1.75 23.32 -5.80
C THR A 77 -0.25 23.35 -5.53
N ILE A 78 0.24 22.69 -4.47
CA ILE A 78 1.69 22.54 -4.19
C ILE A 78 2.46 21.96 -5.38
N ILE A 79 1.85 21.03 -6.13
CA ILE A 79 2.44 20.45 -7.33
C ILE A 79 2.62 21.53 -8.41
N LYS A 80 1.64 22.42 -8.55
CA LYS A 80 1.71 23.54 -9.49
C LYS A 80 2.73 24.59 -9.04
N THR A 81 2.83 24.85 -7.75
CA THR A 81 3.83 25.74 -7.15
C THR A 81 5.25 25.27 -7.47
N ILE A 82 5.56 23.98 -7.24
CA ILE A 82 6.86 23.41 -7.60
C ILE A 82 7.09 23.47 -9.11
N GLN A 83 6.07 23.12 -9.91
CA GLN A 83 6.18 23.09 -11.37
C GLN A 83 6.55 24.45 -11.98
N THR A 84 6.01 25.54 -11.43
CA THR A 84 6.09 26.89 -12.03
C THR A 84 7.13 27.80 -11.39
N SER A 85 7.60 27.46 -10.18
CA SER A 85 8.62 28.24 -9.52
C SER A 85 9.92 28.28 -10.34
N PRO A 86 10.56 29.46 -10.51
CA PRO A 86 11.86 29.58 -11.15
C PRO A 86 13.03 29.25 -10.21
N ALA A 87 12.76 29.01 -8.92
CA ALA A 87 13.77 28.74 -7.91
C ALA A 87 14.66 27.55 -8.30
N GLN A 88 15.96 27.69 -8.05
CA GLN A 88 16.95 26.70 -8.43
C GLN A 88 16.94 25.50 -7.47
N GLU A 89 16.60 25.77 -6.22
CA GLU A 89 16.37 24.82 -5.13
C GLU A 89 15.27 23.80 -5.49
N LEU A 90 14.27 24.23 -6.27
CA LEU A 90 13.16 23.38 -6.71
C LEU A 90 13.42 22.68 -8.05
N LYS A 91 14.63 22.79 -8.63
CA LYS A 91 14.90 22.25 -9.97
C LYS A 91 14.65 20.75 -10.04
N GLU A 92 15.19 19.95 -9.12
CA GLU A 92 15.06 18.49 -9.15
C GLU A 92 13.59 18.05 -8.99
N SER A 93 12.88 18.65 -8.05
CA SER A 93 11.44 18.40 -7.84
C SER A 93 10.60 18.80 -9.06
N ARG A 94 10.93 19.93 -9.69
CA ARG A 94 10.27 20.40 -10.91
C ARG A 94 10.53 19.43 -12.08
N ASP A 95 11.75 18.93 -12.23
CA ASP A 95 12.11 17.96 -13.26
C ASP A 95 11.37 16.63 -13.06
N LEU A 96 11.23 16.14 -11.81
CA LEU A 96 10.42 14.96 -11.48
C LEU A 96 8.94 15.16 -11.85
N ILE A 97 8.36 16.29 -11.49
CA ILE A 97 6.97 16.62 -11.85
C ILE A 97 6.79 16.67 -13.37
N GLN A 98 7.73 17.28 -14.11
CA GLN A 98 7.69 17.29 -15.57
C GLN A 98 7.75 15.88 -16.16
N ARG A 99 8.56 14.97 -15.59
CA ARG A 99 8.59 13.56 -16.00
C ARG A 99 7.23 12.89 -15.81
N ILE A 100 6.54 13.13 -14.70
CA ILE A 100 5.18 12.61 -14.46
C ILE A 100 4.23 13.06 -15.57
N PHE A 101 4.20 14.36 -15.88
CA PHE A 101 3.34 14.92 -16.93
C PHE A 101 3.67 14.39 -18.34
N ARG A 102 4.94 14.08 -18.62
CA ARG A 102 5.38 13.43 -19.87
C ARG A 102 5.19 11.91 -19.87
N ARG A 103 4.63 11.35 -18.80
CA ARG A 103 4.49 9.91 -18.58
C ARG A 103 5.82 9.15 -18.57
N ASP A 104 6.93 9.84 -18.31
CA ASP A 104 8.21 9.20 -18.04
C ASP A 104 8.30 8.78 -16.56
N LEU A 105 7.53 7.74 -16.24
CA LEU A 105 7.39 7.26 -14.86
C LEU A 105 8.54 6.34 -14.46
N TYR A 106 8.73 6.15 -13.15
CA TYR A 106 9.48 5.01 -12.62
C TYR A 106 8.93 3.69 -13.19
N LYS A 107 9.84 2.80 -13.58
CA LYS A 107 9.51 1.58 -14.30
C LYS A 107 9.35 0.44 -13.31
N PHE A 108 8.20 -0.22 -13.35
CA PHE A 108 7.96 -1.44 -12.59
C PHE A 108 8.94 -2.54 -13.01
N CYS A 109 9.59 -3.18 -12.03
CA CYS A 109 10.59 -4.23 -12.27
C CYS A 109 10.11 -5.60 -11.83
N ASP A 110 9.44 -5.67 -10.68
CA ASP A 110 9.04 -6.93 -10.06
C ASP A 110 8.02 -6.71 -8.93
N GLU A 111 7.26 -7.76 -8.61
CA GLU A 111 6.34 -7.82 -7.48
C GLU A 111 6.41 -9.21 -6.85
N CYS A 112 6.30 -9.26 -5.52
CA CYS A 112 6.10 -10.50 -4.80
C CYS A 112 5.17 -10.32 -3.61
N ILE A 113 4.43 -11.38 -3.29
CA ILE A 113 3.64 -11.50 -2.06
C ILE A 113 4.50 -12.22 -1.03
N VAL A 114 4.64 -11.62 0.15
CA VAL A 114 5.39 -12.22 1.25
C VAL A 114 4.69 -13.51 1.70
N PRO A 115 5.38 -14.65 1.76
CA PRO A 115 4.78 -15.91 2.21
C PRO A 115 4.21 -15.79 3.62
N LYS A 116 3.10 -16.52 3.85
CA LYS A 116 2.31 -16.43 5.09
C LYS A 116 3.14 -16.73 6.33
N ASP A 117 4.01 -17.74 6.27
CA ASP A 117 4.91 -18.16 7.35
C ASP A 117 6.02 -17.13 7.65
N LYS A 118 6.22 -16.15 6.77
CA LYS A 118 7.21 -15.07 6.92
C LYS A 118 6.61 -13.75 7.38
N LEU A 119 5.28 -13.60 7.39
CA LEU A 119 4.61 -12.34 7.72
C LEU A 119 4.85 -11.88 9.16
N GLU A 120 4.99 -12.80 10.11
CA GLU A 120 5.14 -12.45 11.53
C GLU A 120 6.46 -11.71 11.81
N ASN A 121 7.53 -12.10 11.14
CA ASN A 121 8.87 -11.51 11.29
C ASN A 121 9.23 -10.62 10.09
N PHE A 122 8.24 -10.19 9.33
CA PHE A 122 8.47 -9.37 8.15
C PHE A 122 9.06 -8.02 8.54
N LYS A 123 10.17 -7.66 7.88
CA LYS A 123 10.76 -6.33 7.92
C LYS A 123 10.54 -5.67 6.57
N HIS A 124 10.30 -4.37 6.57
CA HIS A 124 10.18 -3.59 5.35
C HIS A 124 11.40 -3.79 4.46
N VAL A 125 11.17 -4.19 3.21
CA VAL A 125 12.23 -4.36 2.22
C VAL A 125 12.67 -2.98 1.76
N THR A 126 13.99 -2.78 1.71
CA THR A 126 14.64 -1.53 1.32
C THR A 126 15.29 -1.65 -0.05
N ALA A 127 15.67 -0.51 -0.65
CA ALA A 127 16.48 -0.50 -1.87
C ALA A 127 17.80 -1.26 -1.67
N GLN A 128 18.39 -1.15 -0.48
CA GLN A 128 19.65 -1.80 -0.13
C GLN A 128 19.54 -3.33 -0.11
N ASP A 129 18.43 -3.88 0.39
CA ASP A 129 18.19 -5.33 0.37
C ASP A 129 18.17 -5.89 -1.06
N ILE A 130 17.64 -5.11 -2.01
CA ILE A 130 17.61 -5.45 -3.44
C ILE A 130 19.02 -5.38 -4.03
N ILE A 131 19.76 -4.29 -3.77
CA ILE A 131 21.11 -4.07 -4.33
C ILE A 131 22.10 -5.11 -3.80
N CYS A 132 22.06 -5.45 -2.52
CA CYS A 132 22.87 -6.53 -1.93
C CYS A 132 22.54 -7.93 -2.51
N SER A 133 21.44 -8.05 -3.25
CA SER A 133 21.03 -9.28 -3.93
C SER A 133 21.43 -9.32 -5.42
N GLN A 134 22.11 -8.28 -5.91
CA GLN A 134 22.72 -8.27 -7.24
C GLN A 134 23.84 -9.33 -7.35
N LYS A 135 23.95 -10.00 -8.51
CA LYS A 135 25.09 -10.89 -8.81
C LYS A 135 26.30 -10.09 -9.28
N SER A 136 27.50 -10.59 -8.98
CA SER A 136 28.75 -10.01 -9.47
C SER A 136 28.82 -10.08 -11.00
N GLY A 137 29.24 -8.99 -11.64
CA GLY A 137 29.37 -8.87 -13.10
C GLY A 137 28.17 -8.15 -13.74
N GLY A 138 28.36 -6.86 -14.07
CA GLY A 138 27.33 -6.01 -14.68
C GLY A 138 27.44 -4.55 -14.22
N VAL A 139 26.42 -3.75 -14.55
CA VAL A 139 26.29 -2.36 -14.08
C VAL A 139 26.02 -2.37 -12.57
N THR A 140 26.84 -1.66 -11.79
CA THR A 140 26.64 -1.52 -10.34
C THR A 140 25.39 -0.69 -10.04
N LEU A 141 24.41 -1.28 -9.36
CA LEU A 141 23.23 -0.57 -8.89
C LEU A 141 23.57 0.29 -7.66
N ARG A 142 22.95 1.46 -7.56
CA ARG A 142 23.04 2.33 -6.39
C ARG A 142 21.66 2.50 -5.74
N GLU A 143 21.63 2.89 -4.47
CA GLU A 143 20.37 3.07 -3.74
C GLU A 143 19.46 4.08 -4.44
N GLU A 144 20.01 5.14 -5.03
CA GLU A 144 19.23 6.14 -5.77
C GLU A 144 18.55 5.60 -7.04
N ASP A 145 18.97 4.44 -7.56
CA ASP A 145 18.40 3.86 -8.79
C ASP A 145 17.12 3.04 -8.53
N VAL A 146 16.92 2.60 -7.29
CA VAL A 146 15.89 1.63 -6.91
C VAL A 146 14.87 2.27 -5.96
N VAL A 147 13.60 1.99 -6.18
CA VAL A 147 12.53 2.34 -5.23
C VAL A 147 11.75 1.09 -4.86
N VAL A 148 11.51 0.90 -3.57
CA VAL A 148 10.75 -0.24 -3.05
C VAL A 148 9.48 0.25 -2.38
N SER A 149 8.34 -0.34 -2.76
CA SER A 149 7.04 -0.11 -2.15
C SER A 149 6.59 -1.36 -1.42
N ASN A 150 6.42 -1.25 -0.10
CA ASN A 150 5.86 -2.31 0.74
C ASN A 150 4.39 -1.98 1.02
N VAL A 151 3.47 -2.79 0.50
CA VAL A 151 2.03 -2.55 0.54
C VAL A 151 1.35 -3.60 1.38
N LYS A 152 0.70 -3.15 2.46
CA LYS A 152 -0.17 -3.99 3.29
C LYS A 152 -1.61 -3.88 2.79
N ILE A 153 -2.25 -5.01 2.50
CA ILE A 153 -3.69 -5.07 2.22
C ILE A 153 -4.31 -6.03 3.22
N ASP A 154 -5.20 -5.53 4.06
CA ASP A 154 -5.93 -6.34 5.04
C ASP A 154 -7.45 -6.12 4.98
N LEU A 155 -8.18 -6.95 5.71
CA LEU A 155 -9.61 -6.75 5.94
C LEU A 155 -9.88 -5.79 7.11
N THR A 156 -9.07 -4.73 7.28
CA THR A 156 -9.18 -3.68 8.32
C THR A 156 -8.80 -4.06 9.75
N ARG A 157 -8.56 -5.34 10.04
CA ARG A 157 -8.18 -5.82 11.37
C ARG A 157 -6.85 -6.59 11.36
N GLY A 158 -5.92 -6.18 10.49
CA GLY A 158 -4.63 -6.85 10.32
C GLY A 158 -4.80 -8.33 9.97
N ARG A 159 -4.22 -9.22 10.77
CA ARG A 159 -4.26 -10.68 10.56
C ARG A 159 -5.54 -11.35 11.06
N ASN A 160 -6.45 -10.61 11.71
CA ASN A 160 -7.65 -11.16 12.33
C ASN A 160 -8.88 -10.98 11.44
N ASN A 161 -9.88 -11.84 11.62
CA ASN A 161 -11.18 -11.64 10.97
C ASN A 161 -11.85 -10.36 11.54
N PRO A 162 -12.23 -9.38 10.70
CA PRO A 162 -12.97 -8.22 11.21
C PRO A 162 -14.38 -8.57 11.71
N LEU A 163 -14.99 -9.67 11.26
CA LEU A 163 -16.34 -10.05 11.68
C LEU A 163 -16.41 -10.55 13.13
N GLU A 164 -15.30 -11.00 13.72
CA GLU A 164 -15.24 -11.35 15.14
C GLU A 164 -15.44 -10.15 16.09
N SER A 165 -15.21 -8.93 15.61
CA SER A 165 -15.49 -7.70 16.35
C SER A 165 -16.90 -7.15 16.10
N ILE A 166 -17.76 -7.89 15.39
CA ILE A 166 -19.11 -7.47 15.03
C ILE A 166 -20.11 -8.36 15.77
N MET A 167 -21.09 -7.71 16.39
CA MET A 167 -22.16 -8.37 17.10
C MET A 167 -23.38 -8.56 16.19
N PHE A 168 -24.00 -9.73 16.31
CA PHE A 168 -25.14 -10.15 15.51
C PHE A 168 -26.35 -10.46 16.39
N PHE A 169 -27.53 -10.43 15.80
CA PHE A 169 -28.78 -10.90 16.39
C PHE A 169 -29.56 -11.74 15.38
N GLU A 170 -30.50 -12.56 15.83
CA GLU A 170 -31.24 -13.48 14.95
C GLU A 170 -32.37 -12.75 14.19
N ASP A 171 -33.24 -12.07 14.92
CA ASP A 171 -34.39 -11.35 14.37
C ASP A 171 -34.72 -10.06 15.14
N TYR A 172 -35.73 -9.31 14.68
CA TYR A 172 -36.10 -8.04 15.33
C TYR A 172 -36.73 -8.20 16.72
N GLN A 173 -37.10 -9.42 17.12
CA GLN A 173 -37.64 -9.71 18.46
C GLN A 173 -36.53 -10.10 19.44
N SER A 174 -35.33 -10.45 18.94
CA SER A 174 -34.17 -10.81 19.74
C SER A 174 -33.76 -9.68 20.69
N GLU A 175 -33.58 -9.99 21.97
CA GLU A 175 -33.02 -9.09 22.99
C GLU A 175 -31.51 -9.32 23.21
N GLU A 176 -31.00 -10.46 22.75
CA GLU A 176 -29.61 -10.86 22.89
C GLU A 176 -28.79 -10.59 21.62
N LYS A 177 -27.52 -10.23 21.83
CA LYS A 177 -26.50 -10.10 20.78
C LYS A 177 -25.41 -11.15 20.98
N PHE A 178 -24.86 -11.65 19.88
CA PHE A 178 -23.83 -12.69 19.89
C PHE A 178 -22.78 -12.48 18.78
N PRO A 179 -21.52 -12.88 19.00
CA PRO A 179 -20.54 -12.95 17.93
C PRO A 179 -20.76 -14.22 17.08
N ILE A 180 -20.30 -14.20 15.82
CA ILE A 180 -20.23 -15.40 14.98
C ILE A 180 -18.76 -15.82 14.88
N PRO A 181 -18.36 -16.96 15.48
CA PRO A 181 -16.97 -17.41 15.46
C PRO A 181 -16.57 -17.98 14.10
N ASP A 182 -15.29 -17.87 13.74
CA ASP A 182 -14.71 -18.38 12.49
C ASP A 182 -15.01 -19.87 12.23
N SER A 183 -15.18 -20.68 13.28
CA SER A 183 -15.52 -22.10 13.16
C SER A 183 -16.91 -22.38 12.58
N ARG A 184 -17.82 -21.40 12.58
CA ARG A 184 -19.17 -21.51 12.01
C ARG A 184 -19.29 -20.87 10.62
N VAL A 185 -18.17 -20.42 10.06
CA VAL A 185 -18.11 -19.68 8.81
C VAL A 185 -17.84 -20.65 7.65
N SER A 186 -18.37 -20.32 6.47
CA SER A 186 -18.16 -21.11 5.25
C SER A 186 -16.67 -21.30 4.95
N HIS A 187 -16.25 -22.53 4.65
CA HIS A 187 -14.88 -22.84 4.20
C HIS A 187 -14.51 -22.24 2.84
N LEU A 188 -15.48 -21.66 2.12
CA LEU A 188 -15.23 -20.90 0.89
C LEU A 188 -14.77 -19.46 1.16
N LEU A 189 -14.74 -19.03 2.42
CA LEU A 189 -14.25 -17.71 2.82
C LEU A 189 -12.74 -17.73 3.12
N PRO A 190 -12.06 -16.57 3.09
CA PRO A 190 -10.63 -16.50 3.32
C PRO A 190 -10.24 -17.04 4.69
N THR A 191 -9.20 -17.87 4.74
CA THR A 191 -8.55 -18.32 5.99
C THR A 191 -7.45 -17.36 6.47
N TYR A 192 -7.17 -16.32 5.69
CA TYR A 192 -6.15 -15.31 5.96
C TYR A 192 -6.69 -13.93 5.55
N TYR A 193 -6.38 -12.93 6.38
CA TYR A 193 -7.01 -11.61 6.29
C TYR A 193 -6.03 -10.48 5.94
N GLN A 194 -4.77 -10.82 5.60
CA GLN A 194 -3.72 -9.86 5.29
C GLN A 194 -2.76 -10.40 4.22
N ASP A 195 -2.48 -9.56 3.23
CA ASP A 195 -1.33 -9.66 2.33
C ASP A 195 -0.29 -8.57 2.64
N MET A 196 0.98 -8.91 2.42
CA MET A 196 2.08 -7.95 2.30
C MET A 196 2.70 -8.12 0.92
N ILE A 197 2.74 -7.04 0.14
CA ILE A 197 3.21 -7.04 -1.25
C ILE A 197 4.43 -6.14 -1.33
N VAL A 198 5.53 -6.65 -1.86
CA VAL A 198 6.76 -5.89 -2.12
C VAL A 198 6.84 -5.65 -3.63
N ARG A 199 6.85 -4.38 -4.03
CA ARG A 199 7.04 -3.94 -5.41
C ARG A 199 8.35 -3.21 -5.56
N VAL A 200 9.08 -3.53 -6.62
CA VAL A 200 10.37 -2.90 -6.93
C VAL A 200 10.25 -2.12 -8.23
N TYR A 201 10.78 -0.90 -8.22
CA TYR A 201 10.79 0.00 -9.36
C TYR A 201 12.20 0.50 -9.65
N SER A 202 12.46 0.79 -10.91
CA SER A 202 13.66 1.49 -11.37
C SER A 202 13.35 2.96 -11.64
N LYS A 203 14.20 3.87 -11.17
CA LYS A 203 14.14 5.29 -11.56
C LYS A 203 14.59 5.53 -13.00
N LYS A 204 15.36 4.58 -13.57
CA LYS A 204 16.01 4.63 -14.89
C LYS A 204 15.60 3.45 -15.80
N PRO A 205 15.08 3.68 -17.02
CA PRO A 205 14.60 2.60 -17.90
C PRO A 205 15.64 1.50 -18.19
N GLU A 206 16.90 1.87 -18.37
CA GLU A 206 18.01 0.98 -18.72
C GLU A 206 18.39 -0.01 -17.61
N LEU A 207 18.03 0.28 -16.35
CA LEU A 207 18.35 -0.57 -15.19
C LEU A 207 17.27 -1.61 -14.87
N VAL A 208 16.11 -1.57 -15.55
CA VAL A 208 14.94 -2.42 -15.23
C VAL A 208 15.30 -3.90 -15.19
N LYS A 209 16.10 -4.38 -16.15
CA LYS A 209 16.48 -5.79 -16.25
C LYS A 209 17.32 -6.22 -15.04
N VAL A 210 18.35 -5.44 -14.72
CA VAL A 210 19.29 -5.74 -13.62
C VAL A 210 18.59 -5.68 -12.26
N ILE A 211 17.70 -4.70 -12.07
CA ILE A 211 16.90 -4.56 -10.83
C ILE A 211 15.89 -5.71 -10.68
N SER A 212 15.22 -6.12 -11.77
CA SER A 212 14.31 -7.28 -11.75
C SER A 212 15.05 -8.57 -11.38
N GLU A 213 16.26 -8.77 -11.92
CA GLU A 213 17.10 -9.93 -11.57
C GLU A 213 17.55 -9.88 -10.10
N ALA A 214 17.97 -8.72 -9.61
CA ALA A 214 18.35 -8.52 -8.20
C ALA A 214 17.17 -8.78 -7.24
N SER A 215 15.96 -8.30 -7.57
CA SER A 215 14.73 -8.57 -6.84
C SER A 215 14.39 -10.06 -6.77
N LYS A 216 14.49 -10.78 -7.90
CA LYS A 216 14.27 -12.23 -7.93
C LYS A 216 15.29 -12.99 -7.09
N ASN A 217 16.54 -12.54 -7.06
CA ASN A 217 17.57 -13.13 -6.19
C ASN A 217 17.28 -12.86 -4.71
N PHE A 218 16.82 -11.64 -4.38
CA PHE A 218 16.37 -11.31 -3.03
C PHE A 218 15.26 -12.26 -2.58
N GLN A 219 14.22 -12.46 -3.39
CA GLN A 219 13.12 -13.39 -3.06
C GLN A 219 13.62 -14.82 -2.84
N LEU A 220 14.50 -15.33 -3.72
CA LEU A 220 15.07 -16.67 -3.56
C LEU A 220 15.86 -16.80 -2.25
N ARG A 221 16.65 -15.79 -1.88
CA ARG A 221 17.46 -15.82 -0.65
C ARG A 221 16.58 -15.69 0.61
N THR A 222 15.59 -14.81 0.58
CA THR A 222 14.78 -14.45 1.75
C THR A 222 13.60 -15.41 1.96
N TYR A 223 12.97 -15.86 0.87
CA TYR A 223 11.73 -16.64 0.91
C TYR A 223 11.90 -18.07 0.36
N GLY A 224 13.05 -18.42 -0.22
CA GLY A 224 13.31 -19.75 -0.77
C GLY A 224 12.56 -20.05 -2.07
N MET A 225 11.79 -19.10 -2.60
CA MET A 225 11.01 -19.25 -3.82
C MET A 225 10.93 -17.92 -4.57
N LYS A 226 10.76 -17.98 -5.89
CA LYS A 226 10.30 -16.82 -6.67
C LYS A 226 8.81 -16.72 -6.42
N ALA A 227 8.39 -15.80 -5.57
CA ALA A 227 6.99 -15.60 -5.24
C ALA A 227 6.34 -14.80 -6.38
N GLN A 228 6.09 -15.45 -7.52
CA GLN A 228 5.23 -14.91 -8.56
C GLN A 228 3.84 -15.50 -8.41
N VAL A 229 2.86 -14.64 -8.12
CA VAL A 229 1.46 -14.89 -8.45
C VAL A 229 0.83 -13.58 -8.94
N HIS A 230 1.14 -13.22 -10.19
CA HIS A 230 0.23 -12.65 -11.20
C HIS A 230 0.99 -12.33 -12.50
#